data_AF-A0A949XZW0-F1
#
_entry.id   AF-A0A949XZW0-F1
#
_cell.length_a   1.000
_cell.length_b   1.000
_cell.length_c   1.000
_cell.angle_alpha   90.00
_cell.angle_beta   90.00
_cell.angle_gamma   90.00
#
_symmetry.space_group_name_H-M   'P 1'
#
loop_
_entity.id
_entity.type
_entity.pdbx_description
1 polymer ?
#
loop_
_entity_poly.entity_id
_entity_poly.type
_entity_poly.pdbx_seq_one_letter_code
_entity_poly.pdbx_strand_id
1 'polypeptide(L)' 'MIRGRCPICRRPYEVPTLADLPTFPFCSERCWLIDLGRWFDGSHTIPGPEVTVSPRPGILGDDAAD' A
#
# COMPACT_ATOMS: atom_id res chain seq x y z
N MET A 1 11.06 -0.39 24.77
CA MET A 1 9.93 0.53 24.57
C MET A 1 9.94 1.05 23.16
N ILE A 2 8.98 0.64 22.35
CA ILE A 2 8.76 1.09 20.98
C ILE A 2 7.57 2.03 20.98
N ARG A 3 7.72 3.18 20.34
CA ARG A 3 6.69 4.22 20.27
C ARG A 3 6.48 4.61 18.82
N GLY A 4 5.23 4.85 18.45
CA GLY A 4 4.88 5.23 17.09
C GLY A 4 3.46 5.75 16.97
N ARG A 5 3.06 6.05 15.73
CA ARG A 5 1.68 6.39 15.37
C ARG A 5 1.24 5.48 14.25
N CYS A 6 0.02 4.97 14.35
CA CYS A 6 -0.58 4.20 13.28
C CYS A 6 -0.71 5.06 12.01
N PRO A 7 -0.19 4.62 10.85
CA PRO A 7 -0.27 5.40 9.60
C PRO A 7 -1.71 5.56 9.08
N ILE A 8 -2.63 4.68 9.51
CA ILE A 8 -4.02 4.68 9.05
C ILE A 8 -4.91 5.61 9.86
N CYS A 9 -4.82 5.57 11.19
CA CYS A 9 -5.73 6.30 12.08
C CYS A 9 -5.04 7.33 12.98
N ARG A 10 -3.70 7.45 12.90
CA ARG A 10 -2.85 8.36 13.69
C ARG A 10 -2.87 8.13 15.21
N ARG A 11 -3.53 7.07 15.68
CA ARG A 11 -3.52 6.67 17.10
C ARG A 11 -2.07 6.38 17.54
N PRO A 12 -1.60 6.98 18.66
CA PRO A 12 -0.31 6.66 19.22
C PRO A 12 -0.32 5.26 19.83
N TYR A 13 0.83 4.58 19.82
CA TYR A 13 1.05 3.34 20.56
C TYR A 13 2.41 3.37 21.23
N GLU A 14 2.49 2.68 22.36
CA GLU A 14 3.70 2.44 23.12
C GLU A 14 3.67 1.01 23.64
N VAL A 15 4.65 0.20 23.24
CA VAL A 15 4.75 -1.21 23.62
C VAL A 15 6.16 -1.57 24.10
N PRO A 16 6.34 -2.56 24.99
CA PRO A 16 7.66 -2.95 25.46
C PRO A 16 8.58 -3.44 24.33
N THR A 17 8.06 -4.33 23.49
CA THR A 17 8.74 -4.98 22.36
C THR A 17 7.84 -5.05 21.11
N LEU A 18 8.39 -5.41 19.95
CA LEU A 18 7.57 -5.63 18.74
C LEU A 18 6.63 -6.85 18.87
N ALA A 19 6.99 -7.84 19.69
CA ALA A 19 6.15 -9.03 19.88
C ALA A 19 4.79 -8.67 20.53
N ASP A 20 4.75 -7.59 21.30
CA ASP A 20 3.53 -7.06 21.93
C ASP A 20 2.64 -6.27 20.95
N LEU A 21 3.12 -6.02 19.72
CA LEU A 21 2.34 -5.40 18.64
C LEU A 21 2.52 -6.19 17.32
N PRO A 22 1.88 -7.37 17.17
CA PRO A 22 2.00 -8.20 15.98
C PRO A 22 1.55 -7.51 14.69
N THR A 23 0.70 -6.49 14.83
CA THR A 23 0.18 -5.69 13.72
C THR A 23 1.07 -4.50 13.38
N PHE A 24 2.28 -4.38 13.93
CA PHE A 24 3.20 -3.29 13.63
C PHE A 24 3.37 -3.13 12.10
N PRO A 25 3.31 -1.90 11.54
CA PRO A 25 3.29 -0.59 12.21
C PRO A 25 1.90 -0.05 12.58
N PHE A 26 0.85 -0.88 12.49
CA PHE A 26 -0.54 -0.52 12.74
C PHE A 26 -0.95 -0.77 14.19
N CYS A 27 -1.89 0.03 14.70
CA CYS A 27 -2.37 -0.11 16.09
C CYS A 27 -3.35 -1.28 16.31
N SER A 28 -3.84 -1.91 15.24
CA SER A 28 -4.76 -3.05 15.29
C SER A 28 -4.92 -3.72 13.93
N GLU A 29 -5.47 -4.94 13.92
CA GLU A 29 -5.79 -5.71 12.71
C GLU A 29 -6.72 -4.94 11.77
N ARG A 30 -7.73 -4.23 12.32
CA ARG A 30 -8.60 -3.36 11.52
C ARG A 30 -7.81 -2.35 10.68
N CYS A 31 -6.78 -1.71 11.26
CA CYS A 31 -5.98 -0.74 10.51
C CYS A 31 -5.09 -1.41 9.46
N TRP A 32 -4.55 -2.60 9.76
CA TRP A 32 -3.81 -3.39 8.78
C TRP A 32 -4.68 -3.78 7.57
N LEU A 33 -5.91 -4.25 7.79
CA LEU A 33 -6.84 -4.59 6.72
C LEU A 33 -7.27 -3.38 5.87
N ILE A 34 -7.42 -2.20 6.48
CA ILE A 34 -7.72 -0.96 5.75
C ILE A 34 -6.54 -0.58 4.84
N ASP A 35 -5.31 -0.69 5.34
CA ASP A 35 -4.12 -0.43 4.52
C ASP A 35 -4.08 -1.36 3.32
N LEU A 36 -4.28 -2.67 3.56
CA LEU A 36 -4.33 -3.69 2.51
C LEU A 36 -5.42 -3.38 1.46
N GLY A 37 -6.62 -2.96 1.90
CA GLY A 37 -7.67 -2.52 0.98
C GLY A 37 -7.23 -1.37 0.07
N ARG A 38 -6.56 -0.35 0.62
CA ARG A 38 -6.04 0.79 -0.16
C ARG A 38 -5.00 0.37 -1.20
N TRP A 39 -4.22 -0.67 -0.93
CA TRP A 39 -3.32 -1.25 -1.92
C TRP A 39 -4.07 -1.89 -3.07
N PHE A 40 -5.10 -2.69 -2.77
CA PHE A 40 -5.93 -3.31 -3.81
C PHE A 40 -6.74 -2.31 -4.63
N ASP A 41 -7.21 -1.24 -3.99
CA ASP A 41 -7.93 -0.15 -4.66
C ASP A 41 -7.00 0.74 -5.51
N GLY A 42 -5.69 0.48 -5.53
CA GLY A 42 -4.71 1.30 -6.24
C GLY A 42 -4.57 2.71 -5.67
N SER A 43 -4.98 2.94 -4.41
CA SER A 43 -4.85 4.24 -3.75
C SER A 43 -3.40 4.57 -3.35
N HIS A 44 -2.55 3.55 -3.23
CA HIS A 44 -1.11 3.71 -3.06
C HIS A 44 -0.42 3.87 -4.42
N THR A 45 -0.41 5.09 -4.94
CA THR A 45 0.32 5.44 -6.17
C THR A 45 1.45 6.43 -5.91
N ILE A 46 2.47 6.37 -6.75
CA ILE A 46 3.53 7.38 -6.81
C ILE A 46 3.30 8.17 -8.09
N PRO A 47 3.05 9.49 -8.03
CA PRO A 47 2.92 10.31 -9.21
C PRO A 47 4.19 10.20 -10.08
N GLY A 48 3.99 9.93 -11.36
CA GLY A 48 5.07 9.82 -12.35
C GLY A 48 4.70 10.52 -13.64
N PRO A 49 5.68 10.76 -14.54
CA PRO A 49 5.40 11.21 -15.89
C PRO A 49 4.51 10.18 -16.62
N GLU A 50 3.78 10.63 -17.64
CA GLU A 50 3.00 9.72 -18.48
C GLU A 50 3.88 8.59 -19.03
N VAL A 51 3.42 7.37 -18.83
CA VAL A 51 4.10 6.19 -19.39
C VAL A 51 3.73 6.11 -20.86
N THR A 52 4.66 6.48 -21.73
CA THR A 52 4.57 6.08 -23.14
C THR A 52 4.71 4.57 -23.21
N VAL A 53 3.62 3.87 -23.54
CA VAL A 53 3.67 2.43 -23.81
C VAL A 53 4.49 2.25 -25.09
N SER A 54 5.79 2.01 -24.94
CA SER A 54 6.61 1.62 -26.08
C SER A 54 6.22 0.18 -26.42
N PRO A 55 5.83 -0.11 -27.68
CA PRO A 55 5.42 -1.45 -28.05
C PRO A 55 6.55 -2.41 -27.70
N ARG A 56 6.22 -3.44 -26.90
CA ARG A 56 7.18 -4.51 -26.63
C ARG A 56 7.43 -5.21 -27.98
N PRO A 57 8.67 -5.26 -28.50
CA PRO A 57 8.93 -5.93 -29.76
C PRO A 57 8.48 -7.39 -29.65
N GLY A 58 7.46 -7.78 -30.43
CA GLY A 58 6.97 -9.17 -30.50
C GLY A 58 5.65 -9.50 -29.78
N ILE A 59 4.90 -8.52 -29.25
CA ILE A 59 3.48 -8.73 -28.92
C ILE A 59 2.65 -7.93 -29.93
N LEU A 60 2.24 -8.60 -31.02
CA LEU A 60 1.12 -8.14 -31.82
C LEU A 60 -0.13 -8.44 -30.99
N GLY A 61 -0.67 -7.42 -30.35
CA GLY A 61 -1.94 -7.44 -29.63
C GLY A 61 -2.91 -6.52 -30.35
N ASP A 62 -3.90 -7.14 -30.93
CA ASP A 62 -4.94 -6.74 -31.87
C ASP A 62 -6.07 -5.94 -31.21
N ASP A 63 -5.77 -4.80 -30.58
CA ASP A 63 -6.79 -3.91 -30.00
C ASP A 63 -6.74 -2.48 -30.58
N ALA A 64 -6.72 -2.40 -31.91
CA ALA A 64 -6.94 -1.15 -32.64
C ALA A 64 -8.16 -1.28 -33.55
N ALA A 65 -9.34 -1.53 -32.97
CA ALA A 65 -10.62 -1.21 -33.60
C ALA A 65 -11.76 -1.22 -32.56
N ASP A 66 -12.07 -0.05 -32.00
CA ASP A 66 -13.45 0.46 -31.91
C ASP A 66 -13.41 2.00 -31.93
#